data_AF-A0A0S4QP83-F1
#
_entry.id   AF-A0A0S4QP83-F1
#
_cell.length_a   1.000
_cell.length_b   1.000
_cell.length_c   1.000
_cell.angle_alpha   90.00
_cell.angle_beta   90.00
_cell.angle_gamma   90.00
#
_symmetry.space_group_name_H-M   'P 1'
#
loop_
_entity.id
_entity.type
_entity.pdbx_description
1 polymer ?
#
loop_
_entity_poly.entity_id
_entity_poly.type
_entity_poly.pdbx_seq_one_letter_code
_entity_poly.pdbx_strand_id
1 'polypeptide(L)'
;MPTATSEKSHSFEVFEHYERLQWKVCELGLENIDQELVQPAYLALVKGVVVGEATSLPGLHGFLSEFHDDYDCSAFVAIWAYQELQHHYAFRAWLKAVGVHIDQDKIEALREPYEAGITPSATLTTNVISEIIVNTAYRALAEWVQEPVLAGLFLNASRDEAGHAREFLFYLKRRLAQHPEELKSVLERIHFYVTSPRLNHPVGVYKHQRVEEMRDHETVDDVIDVFLRISPPDAQEKLQAKLRRMLGTAVGRDLTRNSTIRHAMAELSA
;
A
#
# COMPACT_ATOMS: atom_id res chain seq x y z
N MET A 1 -23.89 -29.22 -21.16
CA MET A 1 -23.27 -28.26 -22.09
C MET A 1 -22.75 -27.10 -21.26
N PRO A 2 -21.44 -26.84 -21.20
CA PRO A 2 -20.94 -25.70 -20.45
C PRO A 2 -21.39 -24.43 -21.19
N THR A 3 -22.20 -23.64 -20.50
CA THR A 3 -22.68 -22.34 -20.97
C THR A 3 -21.52 -21.39 -21.17
N ALA A 4 -21.58 -20.68 -22.29
CA ALA A 4 -20.64 -19.65 -22.69
C ALA A 4 -20.68 -18.46 -21.70
N THR A 5 -19.83 -18.54 -20.68
CA THR A 5 -19.24 -17.39 -19.98
C THR A 5 -17.81 -17.77 -19.62
N SER A 6 -16.95 -17.84 -20.64
CA SER A 6 -15.53 -17.54 -20.46
C SER A 6 -15.42 -16.04 -20.14
N GLU A 7 -15.96 -15.61 -19.01
CA GLU A 7 -15.61 -14.30 -18.46
C GLU A 7 -14.12 -14.38 -18.14
N LYS A 8 -13.33 -13.56 -18.81
CA LYS A 8 -11.89 -13.49 -18.59
C LYS A 8 -11.67 -13.20 -17.11
N SER A 9 -10.82 -14.01 -16.48
CA SER A 9 -10.32 -13.76 -15.14
C SER A 9 -9.76 -12.34 -15.06
N HIS A 10 -10.23 -11.52 -14.11
CA HIS A 10 -9.79 -10.13 -13.97
C HIS A 10 -8.29 -10.09 -13.66
N SER A 11 -7.80 -10.99 -12.81
CA SER A 11 -6.37 -11.13 -12.53
C SER A 11 -5.53 -11.45 -13.77
N PHE A 12 -6.09 -12.15 -14.78
CA PHE A 12 -5.40 -12.36 -16.05
C PHE A 12 -5.26 -11.06 -16.87
N GLU A 13 -6.31 -10.22 -16.91
CA GLU A 13 -6.22 -8.92 -17.59
C GLU A 13 -5.27 -7.96 -16.85
N VAL A 14 -5.26 -8.01 -15.52
CA VAL A 14 -4.29 -7.29 -14.69
C VAL A 14 -2.87 -7.76 -14.97
N PHE A 15 -2.64 -9.08 -15.06
CA PHE A 15 -1.34 -9.64 -15.41
C PHE A 15 -0.84 -9.11 -16.76
N GLU A 16 -1.66 -9.23 -17.82
CA GLU A 16 -1.29 -8.72 -19.15
C GLU A 16 -1.00 -7.21 -19.11
N HIS A 17 -1.75 -6.45 -18.31
CA HIS A 17 -1.53 -5.02 -18.15
C HIS A 17 -0.22 -4.70 -17.44
N TYR A 18 0.06 -5.38 -16.32
CA TYR A 18 1.25 -5.14 -15.50
C TYR A 18 2.51 -5.60 -16.23
N GLU A 19 2.47 -6.73 -16.95
CA GLU A 19 3.60 -7.22 -17.75
C GLU A 19 4.08 -6.16 -18.76
N ARG A 20 3.14 -5.44 -19.40
CA ARG A 20 3.48 -4.36 -20.35
C ARG A 20 4.12 -3.14 -19.69
N LEU A 21 3.85 -2.92 -18.40
CA LEU A 21 4.35 -1.77 -17.64
C LEU A 21 5.57 -2.11 -16.77
N GLN A 22 5.91 -3.40 -16.68
CA GLN A 22 6.91 -3.89 -15.77
C GLN A 22 8.29 -3.29 -16.07
N TRP A 23 8.80 -2.54 -15.11
CA TRP A 23 10.20 -2.12 -15.06
C TRP A 23 11.03 -3.20 -14.35
N LYS A 24 12.34 -3.26 -14.61
CA LYS A 24 13.23 -4.26 -14.00
C LYS A 24 14.28 -3.60 -13.11
N VAL A 25 14.58 -4.24 -11.99
CA VAL A 25 15.63 -3.81 -11.06
C VAL A 25 17.00 -3.70 -11.75
N CYS A 26 17.32 -4.63 -12.66
CA CYS A 26 18.58 -4.61 -13.40
C CYS A 26 18.69 -3.46 -14.43
N GLU A 27 17.58 -2.79 -14.73
CA GLU A 27 17.51 -1.68 -15.69
C GLU A 27 17.43 -0.31 -14.97
N LEU A 28 17.56 -0.26 -13.64
CA LEU A 28 17.54 0.98 -12.85
C LEU A 28 18.73 1.91 -13.12
N GLY A 29 19.80 1.41 -13.71
CA GLY A 29 21.01 2.18 -13.96
C GLY A 29 21.72 2.59 -12.66
N LEU A 30 21.86 1.67 -11.70
CA LEU A 30 22.48 1.92 -10.38
C LEU A 30 23.94 2.42 -10.49
N GLU A 31 24.61 2.13 -11.61
CA GLU A 31 25.93 2.67 -11.95
C GLU A 31 25.95 4.18 -12.20
N ASN A 32 24.78 4.80 -12.42
CA ASN A 32 24.63 6.23 -12.68
C ASN A 32 24.25 7.03 -11.41
N ILE A 33 24.26 6.40 -10.23
CA ILE A 33 23.99 7.10 -8.97
C ILE A 33 25.07 8.16 -8.74
N ASP A 34 24.64 9.41 -8.63
CA ASP A 34 25.50 10.53 -8.28
C ASP A 34 25.68 10.61 -6.76
N GLN A 35 26.84 10.16 -6.28
CA GLN A 35 27.17 10.14 -4.85
C GLN A 35 27.17 11.53 -4.21
N GLU A 36 27.40 12.60 -4.98
CA GLU A 36 27.40 13.97 -4.46
C GLU A 36 25.97 14.45 -4.13
N LEU A 37 24.95 13.85 -4.75
CA LEU A 37 23.54 14.16 -4.50
C LEU A 37 22.90 13.28 -3.41
N VAL A 38 23.60 12.26 -2.93
CA VAL A 38 23.09 11.36 -1.88
C VAL A 38 23.14 12.05 -0.51
N GLN A 39 21.96 12.35 0.03
CA GLN A 39 21.84 13.01 1.33
C GLN A 39 21.60 11.99 2.47
N PRO A 40 22.10 12.25 3.70
CA PRO A 40 21.82 11.39 4.86
C PRO A 40 20.32 11.17 5.12
N ALA A 41 19.50 12.18 4.84
CA ALA A 41 18.05 12.08 4.95
C ALA A 41 17.44 11.04 4.00
N TYR A 42 18.03 10.83 2.82
CA TYR A 42 17.60 9.80 1.87
C TYR A 42 17.93 8.41 2.39
N LEU A 43 19.08 8.24 3.07
CA LEU A 43 19.48 6.94 3.61
C LEU A 43 18.49 6.44 4.68
N ALA A 44 18.12 7.31 5.64
CA ALA A 44 17.14 6.98 6.66
C ALA A 44 15.75 6.69 6.04
N LEU A 45 15.32 7.53 5.10
CA LEU A 45 14.07 7.36 4.36
C LEU A 45 14.01 6.01 3.64
N VAL A 46 15.03 5.69 2.83
CA VAL A 46 15.03 4.48 2.00
C VAL A 46 15.14 3.21 2.86
N LYS A 47 15.80 3.26 4.02
CA LYS A 47 15.73 2.15 4.98
C LYS A 47 14.30 1.90 5.47
N GLY A 48 13.58 2.97 5.83
CA GLY A 48 12.17 2.89 6.22
C GLY A 48 11.30 2.30 5.10
N VAL A 49 11.57 2.69 3.85
CA VAL A 49 10.92 2.10 2.66
C VAL A 49 11.21 0.60 2.56
N VAL A 50 12.47 0.17 2.59
CA VAL A 50 12.83 -1.27 2.50
C VAL A 50 12.14 -2.10 3.58
N VAL A 51 12.05 -1.58 4.80
CA VAL A 51 11.36 -2.21 5.93
C VAL A 51 9.84 -2.20 5.75
N GLY A 52 9.28 -1.16 5.13
CA GLY A 52 7.86 -1.09 4.75
C GLY A 52 7.51 -2.13 3.70
N GLU A 53 8.20 -2.12 2.56
CA GLU A 53 7.97 -3.01 1.42
C GLU A 53 8.13 -4.49 1.77
N ALA A 54 9.07 -4.82 2.69
CA ALA A 54 9.25 -6.20 3.18
C ALA A 54 7.99 -6.80 3.81
N THR A 55 7.07 -5.94 4.29
CA THR A 55 5.84 -6.36 4.94
C THR A 55 4.73 -6.77 3.97
N SER A 56 4.96 -6.65 2.66
CA SER A 56 4.09 -7.24 1.65
C SER A 56 4.00 -8.77 1.77
N LEU A 57 5.05 -9.45 2.24
CA LEU A 57 5.07 -10.90 2.39
C LEU A 57 4.09 -11.46 3.46
N PRO A 58 4.04 -10.92 4.69
CA PRO A 58 2.96 -11.27 5.61
C PRO A 58 1.58 -10.81 5.12
N GLY A 59 1.50 -9.73 4.32
CA GLY A 59 0.30 -9.31 3.60
C GLY A 59 -0.23 -10.38 2.65
N LEU A 60 0.63 -10.89 1.77
CA LEU A 60 0.34 -12.00 0.86
C LEU A 60 -0.19 -13.22 1.61
N HIS A 61 0.46 -13.60 2.72
CA HIS A 61 -0.01 -14.72 3.52
C HIS A 61 -1.41 -14.48 4.08
N GLY A 62 -1.68 -13.30 4.65
CA GLY A 62 -3.00 -12.95 5.16
C GLY A 62 -4.08 -13.06 4.08
N PHE A 63 -3.83 -12.50 2.90
CA PHE A 63 -4.73 -12.57 1.76
C PHE A 63 -4.98 -14.00 1.28
N LEU A 64 -3.94 -14.82 1.08
CA LEU A 64 -4.12 -16.19 0.61
C LEU A 64 -4.89 -17.06 1.61
N SER A 65 -4.77 -16.77 2.91
CA SER A 65 -5.55 -17.43 3.94
C SER A 65 -7.02 -16.96 3.96
N GLU A 66 -7.24 -15.64 3.91
CA GLU A 66 -8.57 -15.03 4.03
C GLU A 66 -9.43 -15.22 2.75
N PHE A 67 -8.80 -15.23 1.57
CA PHE A 67 -9.45 -15.32 0.25
C PHE A 67 -9.26 -16.70 -0.40
N HIS A 68 -9.15 -17.75 0.41
CA HIS A 68 -8.96 -19.14 -0.07
C HIS A 68 -10.09 -19.63 -1.00
N ASP A 69 -11.26 -18.99 -0.97
CA ASP A 69 -12.44 -19.27 -1.79
C ASP A 69 -12.50 -18.40 -3.07
N ASP A 70 -11.67 -17.36 -3.19
CA ASP A 70 -11.61 -16.45 -4.33
C ASP A 70 -10.27 -16.61 -5.08
N TYR A 71 -10.27 -17.53 -6.05
CA TYR A 71 -9.10 -17.82 -6.88
C TYR A 71 -8.58 -16.59 -7.63
N ASP A 72 -9.48 -15.79 -8.19
CA ASP A 72 -9.11 -14.64 -9.03
C ASP A 72 -8.49 -13.52 -8.19
N CYS A 73 -9.04 -13.24 -7.00
CA CYS A 73 -8.41 -12.31 -6.06
C CYS A 73 -7.06 -12.84 -5.58
N SER A 74 -6.97 -14.13 -5.23
CA SER A 74 -5.71 -14.76 -4.79
C SER A 74 -4.61 -14.69 -5.86
N ALA A 75 -4.97 -14.89 -7.13
CA ALA A 75 -4.05 -14.76 -8.26
C ALA A 75 -3.56 -13.32 -8.44
N PHE A 76 -4.46 -12.32 -8.32
CA PHE A 76 -4.06 -10.91 -8.32
C PHE A 76 -3.10 -10.58 -7.17
N VAL A 77 -3.39 -11.01 -5.95
CA VAL A 77 -2.53 -10.73 -4.79
C VAL A 77 -1.14 -11.32 -4.98
N ALA A 78 -1.01 -12.49 -5.63
CA ALA A 78 0.31 -13.03 -5.96
C ALA A 78 1.10 -12.14 -6.95
N ILE A 79 0.40 -11.52 -7.92
CA ILE A 79 1.00 -10.56 -8.87
C ILE A 79 1.42 -9.28 -8.14
N TRP A 80 0.54 -8.72 -7.31
CA TRP A 80 0.83 -7.58 -6.45
C TRP A 80 2.06 -7.83 -5.58
N ALA A 81 2.08 -8.94 -4.84
CA ALA A 81 3.19 -9.27 -3.94
C ALA A 81 4.54 -9.42 -4.66
N TYR A 82 4.54 -9.86 -5.92
CA TYR A 82 5.75 -9.87 -6.73
C TYR A 82 6.26 -8.44 -7.00
N GLN A 83 5.38 -7.51 -7.35
CA GLN A 83 5.76 -6.11 -7.58
C GLN A 83 6.21 -5.41 -6.28
N GLU A 84 5.55 -5.66 -5.15
CA GLU A 84 5.99 -5.16 -3.84
C GLU A 84 7.39 -5.69 -3.45
N LEU A 85 7.66 -6.99 -3.69
CA LEU A 85 8.99 -7.54 -3.51
C LEU A 85 10.00 -6.90 -4.47
N GLN A 86 9.60 -6.58 -5.69
CA GLN A 86 10.43 -5.81 -6.61
C GLN A 86 10.77 -4.43 -6.04
N HIS A 87 9.82 -3.71 -5.44
CA HIS A 87 10.08 -2.43 -4.76
C HIS A 87 11.08 -2.61 -3.62
N HIS A 88 10.83 -3.57 -2.72
CA HIS A 88 11.73 -3.93 -1.62
C HIS A 88 13.18 -4.13 -2.12
N TYR A 89 13.36 -5.00 -3.12
CA TYR A 89 14.69 -5.33 -3.63
C TYR A 89 15.32 -4.19 -4.43
N ALA A 90 14.53 -3.37 -5.12
CA ALA A 90 15.03 -2.20 -5.84
C ALA A 90 15.61 -1.14 -4.89
N PHE A 91 14.87 -0.79 -3.83
CA PHE A 91 15.36 0.15 -2.81
C PHE A 91 16.54 -0.41 -2.03
N ARG A 92 16.56 -1.72 -1.75
CA ARG A 92 17.71 -2.40 -1.15
C ARG A 92 18.93 -2.39 -2.06
N ALA A 93 18.74 -2.54 -3.37
CA ALA A 93 19.82 -2.46 -4.36
C ALA A 93 20.39 -1.04 -4.46
N TRP A 94 19.54 -0.01 -4.38
CA TRP A 94 19.98 1.38 -4.31
C TRP A 94 20.82 1.65 -3.04
N LEU A 95 20.35 1.21 -1.86
CA LEU A 95 21.12 1.33 -0.61
C LEU A 95 22.49 0.66 -0.72
N LYS A 96 22.54 -0.56 -1.27
CA LYS A 96 23.79 -1.29 -1.48
C LYS A 96 24.75 -0.52 -2.40
N ALA A 97 24.23 0.10 -3.46
CA ALA A 97 25.04 0.86 -4.41
C ALA A 97 25.65 2.14 -3.79
N VAL A 98 25.01 2.72 -2.76
CA VAL A 98 25.58 3.82 -1.95
C VAL A 98 26.32 3.34 -0.69
N GLY A 99 26.64 2.04 -0.61
CA GLY A 99 27.44 1.46 0.48
C GLY A 99 26.68 1.16 1.77
N VAL A 100 25.36 1.33 1.80
CA VAL A 100 24.51 1.07 2.96
C VAL A 100 23.92 -0.34 2.90
N HIS A 101 23.97 -1.05 4.02
CA HIS A 101 23.47 -2.41 4.14
C HIS A 101 22.38 -2.49 5.21
N ILE A 102 21.37 -3.33 4.97
CA ILE A 102 20.34 -3.69 5.95
C ILE A 102 20.54 -5.17 6.30
N ASP A 103 20.59 -5.44 7.60
CA ASP A 103 20.74 -6.78 8.15
C ASP A 103 19.53 -7.64 7.76
N GLN A 104 19.81 -8.84 7.25
CA GLN A 104 18.76 -9.75 6.77
C GLN A 104 17.83 -10.17 7.93
N ASP A 105 18.37 -10.40 9.13
CA ASP A 105 17.61 -10.78 10.32
C ASP A 105 16.51 -9.76 10.65
N LYS A 106 16.75 -8.46 10.42
CA LYS A 106 15.75 -7.40 10.62
C LYS A 106 14.58 -7.50 9.63
N ILE A 107 14.86 -7.94 8.41
CA ILE A 107 13.83 -8.15 7.39
C ILE A 107 13.02 -9.41 7.72
N GLU A 108 13.70 -10.50 8.12
CA GLU A 108 13.06 -11.77 8.45
C GLU A 108 12.20 -11.69 9.71
N ALA A 109 12.56 -10.84 10.68
CA ALA A 109 11.74 -10.56 11.85
C ALA A 109 10.35 -10.00 11.49
N LEU A 110 10.17 -9.42 10.30
CA LEU A 110 8.89 -8.89 9.82
C LEU A 110 7.98 -9.97 9.23
N ARG A 111 8.41 -11.25 9.21
CA ARG A 111 7.68 -12.32 8.54
C ARG A 111 6.38 -12.71 9.22
N GLU A 112 6.17 -12.33 10.48
CA GLU A 112 4.98 -12.72 11.22
C GLU A 112 3.69 -12.31 10.47
N PRO A 113 2.74 -13.23 10.28
CA PRO A 113 1.52 -12.93 9.53
C PRO A 113 0.67 -11.86 10.23
N TYR A 114 0.05 -11.00 9.44
CA TYR A 114 -0.96 -10.08 9.94
C TYR A 114 -2.13 -10.83 10.59
N GLU A 115 -2.72 -10.23 11.62
CA GLU A 115 -4.03 -10.67 12.10
C GLU A 115 -5.06 -10.46 10.98
N ALA A 116 -5.95 -11.42 10.81
CA ALA A 116 -7.00 -11.31 9.81
C ALA A 116 -7.86 -10.06 10.08
N GLY A 117 -8.36 -9.44 9.01
CA GLY A 117 -9.36 -8.39 9.14
C GLY A 117 -10.62 -8.89 9.85
N ILE A 118 -11.45 -7.95 10.31
CA ILE A 118 -12.78 -8.30 10.84
C ILE A 118 -13.59 -9.01 9.74
N THR A 119 -13.41 -8.60 8.48
CA THR A 119 -13.95 -9.25 7.28
C THR A 119 -12.99 -9.08 6.09
N PRO A 120 -13.11 -9.90 5.03
CA PRO A 120 -12.35 -9.75 3.79
C PRO A 120 -12.46 -8.35 3.18
N SER A 121 -13.65 -7.75 3.16
CA SER A 121 -13.81 -6.36 2.68
C SER A 121 -13.05 -5.33 3.53
N ALA A 122 -12.90 -5.55 4.84
CA ALA A 122 -12.10 -4.67 5.70
C ALA A 122 -10.60 -4.81 5.39
N THR A 123 -10.13 -6.02 5.08
CA THR A 123 -8.75 -6.27 4.61
C THR A 123 -8.50 -5.58 3.27
N LEU A 124 -9.38 -5.74 2.29
CA LEU A 124 -9.29 -5.04 1.00
C LEU A 124 -9.28 -3.51 1.17
N THR A 125 -10.17 -2.99 2.02
CA THR A 125 -10.24 -1.55 2.32
C THR A 125 -8.94 -1.04 2.94
N THR A 126 -8.36 -1.82 3.85
CA THR A 126 -7.08 -1.48 4.49
C THR A 126 -5.96 -1.37 3.45
N ASN A 127 -5.91 -2.30 2.50
CA ASN A 127 -4.91 -2.28 1.43
C ASN A 127 -5.15 -1.13 0.45
N VAL A 128 -6.39 -0.86 0.02
CA VAL A 128 -6.70 0.35 -0.78
C VAL A 128 -6.18 1.63 -0.12
N ILE A 129 -6.37 1.76 1.20
CA ILE A 129 -5.89 2.93 1.96
C ILE A 129 -4.36 2.95 1.96
N SER A 130 -3.73 1.80 2.21
CA SER A 130 -2.27 1.61 2.15
C SER A 130 -1.72 2.14 0.82
N GLU A 131 -2.20 1.59 -0.30
CA GLU A 131 -1.76 1.91 -1.66
C GLU A 131 -1.94 3.39 -2.00
N ILE A 132 -3.07 3.99 -1.60
CA ILE A 132 -3.31 5.42 -1.87
C ILE A 132 -2.34 6.30 -1.08
N ILE A 133 -2.00 5.91 0.16
CA ILE A 133 -1.04 6.63 0.99
C ILE A 133 0.36 6.53 0.37
N VAL A 134 0.86 5.33 0.08
CA VAL A 134 2.22 5.14 -0.49
C VAL A 134 2.33 5.73 -1.89
N ASN A 135 1.32 5.59 -2.74
CA ASN A 135 1.24 6.29 -4.02
C ASN A 135 1.48 7.80 -3.86
N THR A 136 0.78 8.41 -2.90
CA THR A 136 0.83 9.86 -2.69
C THR A 136 2.18 10.28 -2.11
N ALA A 137 2.71 9.51 -1.16
CA ALA A 137 4.01 9.76 -0.54
C ALA A 137 5.15 9.58 -1.54
N TYR A 138 5.23 8.45 -2.25
CA TYR A 138 6.29 8.17 -3.23
C TYR A 138 6.29 9.17 -4.37
N ARG A 139 5.12 9.62 -4.83
CA ARG A 139 5.08 10.66 -5.87
C ARG A 139 5.67 11.99 -5.39
N ALA A 140 5.38 12.39 -4.15
CA ALA A 140 5.98 13.59 -3.57
C ALA A 140 7.49 13.43 -3.30
N LEU A 141 7.92 12.24 -2.88
CA LEU A 141 9.33 11.93 -2.66
C LEU A 141 10.12 11.92 -3.97
N ALA A 142 9.54 11.41 -5.06
CA ALA A 142 10.15 11.48 -6.39
C ALA A 142 10.40 12.92 -6.86
N GLU A 143 9.54 13.87 -6.46
CA GLU A 143 9.71 15.30 -6.78
C GLU A 143 10.71 16.00 -5.85
N TRP A 144 10.89 15.50 -4.63
CA TRP A 144 11.76 16.10 -3.61
C TRP A 144 13.20 15.60 -3.66
N VAL A 145 13.41 14.33 -4.00
CA VAL A 145 14.74 13.73 -4.11
C VAL A 145 15.48 14.32 -5.33
N GLN A 146 16.71 14.77 -5.11
CA GLN A 146 17.55 15.34 -6.17
C GLN A 146 18.37 14.28 -6.91
N GLU A 147 18.71 13.16 -6.25
CA GLU A 147 19.45 12.06 -6.88
C GLU A 147 18.57 11.37 -7.94
N PRO A 148 18.93 11.41 -9.24
CA PRO A 148 18.04 11.00 -10.32
C PRO A 148 17.60 9.53 -10.29
N VAL A 149 18.47 8.61 -9.90
CA VAL A 149 18.14 7.18 -9.86
C VAL A 149 17.10 6.91 -8.77
N LEU A 150 17.29 7.46 -7.57
CA LEU A 150 16.33 7.35 -6.48
C LEU A 150 14.99 8.03 -6.79
N ALA A 151 15.03 9.22 -7.40
CA ALA A 151 13.81 9.91 -7.84
C ALA A 151 13.03 9.07 -8.87
N GLY A 152 13.72 8.48 -9.84
CA GLY A 152 13.14 7.56 -10.82
C GLY A 152 12.56 6.31 -10.18
N LEU A 153 13.24 5.76 -9.16
CA LEU A 153 12.76 4.59 -8.42
C LEU A 153 11.46 4.90 -7.64
N PHE A 154 11.40 6.01 -6.90
CA PHE A 154 10.16 6.45 -6.25
C PHE A 154 9.03 6.69 -7.26
N LEU A 155 9.34 7.26 -8.42
CA LEU A 155 8.34 7.49 -9.46
C LEU A 155 7.79 6.18 -10.01
N ASN A 156 8.65 5.19 -10.27
CA ASN A 156 8.24 3.87 -10.73
C ASN A 156 7.36 3.17 -9.70
N ALA A 157 7.81 3.06 -8.45
CA ALA A 157 7.01 2.48 -7.36
C ALA A 157 5.66 3.19 -7.24
N SER A 158 5.62 4.53 -7.24
CA SER A 158 4.37 5.28 -7.13
C SER A 158 3.34 4.97 -8.24
N ARG A 159 3.80 4.61 -9.45
CA ARG A 159 2.92 4.24 -10.57
C ARG A 159 2.31 2.86 -10.36
N ASP A 160 3.10 1.93 -9.81
CA ASP A 160 2.63 0.60 -9.44
C ASP A 160 1.57 0.70 -8.34
N GLU A 161 1.79 1.52 -7.28
CA GLU A 161 0.80 1.70 -6.19
C GLU A 161 -0.52 2.28 -6.69
N ALA A 162 -0.47 3.16 -7.70
CA ALA A 162 -1.68 3.66 -8.34
C ALA A 162 -2.42 2.53 -9.06
N GLY A 163 -1.71 1.55 -9.60
CA GLY A 163 -2.23 0.29 -10.13
C GLY A 163 -2.86 -0.55 -9.04
N HIS A 164 -2.10 -0.86 -8.00
CA HIS A 164 -2.53 -1.70 -6.88
C HIS A 164 -3.82 -1.17 -6.24
N ALA A 165 -3.88 0.15 -5.98
CA ALA A 165 -5.07 0.78 -5.43
C ALA A 165 -6.33 0.57 -6.30
N ARG A 166 -6.18 0.62 -7.63
CA ARG A 166 -7.32 0.40 -8.55
C ARG A 166 -7.81 -1.03 -8.49
N GLU A 167 -6.89 -2.00 -8.48
CA GLU A 167 -7.26 -3.41 -8.50
C GLU A 167 -7.83 -3.86 -7.15
N PHE A 168 -7.25 -3.44 -6.02
CA PHE A 168 -7.87 -3.67 -4.72
C PHE A 168 -9.27 -3.04 -4.60
N LEU A 169 -9.48 -1.85 -5.20
CA LEU A 169 -10.81 -1.24 -5.27
C LEU A 169 -11.80 -2.05 -6.12
N PHE A 170 -11.34 -2.67 -7.20
CA PHE A 170 -12.15 -3.59 -8.01
C PHE A 170 -12.59 -4.79 -7.18
N TYR A 171 -11.66 -5.47 -6.51
CA TYR A 171 -11.97 -6.64 -5.67
C TYR A 171 -12.86 -6.27 -4.48
N LEU A 172 -12.66 -5.09 -3.87
CA LEU A 172 -13.56 -4.58 -2.81
C LEU A 172 -15.00 -4.44 -3.31
N LYS A 173 -15.20 -3.81 -4.47
CA LYS A 173 -16.53 -3.66 -5.07
C LYS A 173 -17.17 -5.01 -5.37
N ARG A 174 -16.40 -5.93 -5.96
CA ARG A 174 -16.89 -7.27 -6.29
C ARG A 174 -17.28 -8.06 -5.04
N ARG A 175 -16.45 -8.01 -3.99
CA ARG A 175 -16.72 -8.65 -2.70
C ARG A 175 -18.00 -8.09 -2.07
N LEU A 176 -18.14 -6.76 -1.99
CA LEU A 176 -19.32 -6.13 -1.40
C LEU A 176 -20.62 -6.38 -2.19
N ALA A 177 -20.53 -6.64 -3.49
CA ALA A 177 -21.70 -7.06 -4.28
C ALA A 177 -22.19 -8.47 -3.90
N GLN A 178 -21.28 -9.34 -3.47
CA GLN A 178 -21.57 -10.72 -3.04
C GLN A 178 -21.83 -10.81 -1.53
N HIS A 179 -21.22 -9.91 -0.75
CA HIS A 179 -21.22 -9.87 0.72
C HIS A 179 -21.58 -8.47 1.23
N PRO A 180 -22.80 -7.98 0.97
CA PRO A 180 -23.22 -6.63 1.38
C PRO A 180 -23.22 -6.43 2.90
N GLU A 181 -23.32 -7.50 3.69
CA GLU A 181 -23.22 -7.49 5.15
C GLU A 181 -21.85 -7.00 5.65
N GLU A 182 -20.79 -7.13 4.84
CA GLU A 182 -19.44 -6.67 5.19
C GLU A 182 -19.27 -5.15 5.07
N LEU A 183 -20.25 -4.41 4.54
CA LEU A 183 -20.14 -2.96 4.33
C LEU A 183 -19.86 -2.18 5.62
N LYS A 184 -20.38 -2.65 6.76
CA LYS A 184 -20.17 -1.97 8.05
C LYS A 184 -18.69 -1.93 8.44
N SER A 185 -17.97 -3.04 8.32
CA SER A 185 -16.55 -3.12 8.67
C SER A 185 -15.69 -2.25 7.74
N VAL A 186 -16.09 -2.10 6.47
CA VAL A 186 -15.49 -1.17 5.51
C VAL A 186 -15.64 0.28 5.98
N LEU A 187 -16.85 0.69 6.37
CA LEU A 187 -17.11 2.05 6.86
C LEU A 187 -16.35 2.35 8.16
N GLU A 188 -16.27 1.38 9.08
CA GLU A 188 -15.48 1.49 10.31
C GLU A 188 -13.98 1.68 10.00
N ARG A 189 -13.45 0.92 9.06
CA ARG A 189 -12.05 1.02 8.62
C ARG A 189 -11.76 2.36 7.95
N ILE A 190 -12.65 2.81 7.06
CA ILE A 190 -12.55 4.14 6.45
C ILE A 190 -12.55 5.21 7.54
N HIS A 191 -13.55 5.17 8.44
CA HIS A 191 -13.69 6.14 9.53
C HIS A 191 -12.40 6.24 10.35
N PHE A 192 -11.81 5.10 10.74
CA PHE A 192 -10.58 5.05 11.52
C PHE A 192 -9.44 5.87 10.85
N TYR A 193 -9.16 5.64 9.57
CA TYR A 193 -8.05 6.32 8.89
C TYR A 193 -8.35 7.77 8.52
N VAL A 194 -9.58 8.11 8.13
CA VAL A 194 -9.92 9.47 7.69
C VAL A 194 -10.21 10.43 8.84
N THR A 195 -10.31 9.93 10.07
CA THR A 195 -10.49 10.74 11.29
C THR A 195 -9.26 10.79 12.17
N SER A 196 -8.23 10.01 11.85
CA SER A 196 -6.99 9.99 12.64
C SER A 196 -6.29 11.35 12.56
N PRO A 197 -5.86 11.92 13.71
CA PRO A 197 -5.16 13.20 13.75
C PRO A 197 -3.76 13.09 13.13
N ARG A 198 -3.15 11.90 13.20
CA ARG A 198 -1.90 11.56 12.52
C ARG A 198 -2.21 10.68 11.31
N LEU A 199 -1.62 10.97 10.17
CA LEU A 199 -1.63 10.04 9.05
C LEU A 199 -0.80 8.81 9.44
N ASN A 200 -1.47 7.68 9.69
CA ASN A 200 -0.80 6.42 9.98
C ASN A 200 -0.92 5.51 8.76
N HIS A 201 0.20 4.91 8.37
CA HIS A 201 0.16 3.86 7.36
C HIS A 201 -0.38 2.55 7.99
N PRO A 202 -1.21 1.76 7.28
CA PRO A 202 -1.76 0.53 7.86
C PRO A 202 -0.73 -0.46 8.43
N VAL A 203 0.40 -0.60 7.75
CA VAL A 203 1.53 -1.42 8.23
C VAL A 203 2.09 -0.90 9.56
N GLY A 204 2.18 0.43 9.73
CA GLY A 204 2.64 1.06 10.97
C GLY A 204 1.71 0.75 12.13
N VAL A 205 0.40 0.91 11.93
CA VAL A 205 -0.63 0.60 12.96
C VAL A 205 -0.51 -0.83 13.48
N TYR A 206 -0.29 -1.80 12.60
CA TYR A 206 -0.10 -3.20 13.01
C TYR A 206 1.17 -3.40 13.84
N LYS A 207 2.30 -2.80 13.43
CA LYS A 207 3.57 -2.96 14.17
C LYS A 207 3.51 -2.34 15.57
N HIS A 208 2.84 -1.19 15.73
CA HIS A 208 2.64 -0.55 17.03
C HIS A 208 1.78 -1.38 18.00
N GLN A 209 0.95 -2.29 17.50
CA GLN A 209 0.12 -3.18 18.33
C GLN A 209 0.90 -4.36 18.91
N ARG A 210 2.14 -4.63 18.46
CA ARG A 210 2.81 -5.89 18.79
C ARG A 210 4.16 -5.83 19.50
N VAL A 211 4.98 -4.75 19.50
CA VAL A 211 6.26 -4.84 20.25
C VAL A 211 6.91 -3.53 20.73
N GLU A 212 7.39 -3.53 21.99
CA GLU A 212 8.37 -2.61 22.60
C GLU A 212 9.77 -2.68 21.94
N GLU A 213 10.06 -3.72 21.15
CA GLU A 213 11.37 -4.05 20.59
C GLU A 213 11.74 -3.27 19.32
N MET A 214 10.80 -2.51 18.73
CA MET A 214 11.04 -1.74 17.50
C MET A 214 11.11 -0.21 17.70
N ARG A 215 11.15 0.28 18.95
CA ARG A 215 11.15 1.72 19.26
C ARG A 215 12.30 2.51 18.63
N ASP A 216 13.41 1.84 18.29
CA ASP A 216 14.62 2.45 17.73
C ASP A 216 14.86 2.05 16.25
N HIS A 217 13.83 1.65 15.51
CA HIS A 217 13.97 1.16 14.13
C HIS A 217 13.21 2.00 13.11
N GLU A 218 13.84 2.21 11.94
CA GLU A 218 13.20 2.93 10.84
C GLU A 218 11.95 2.16 10.34
N THR A 219 10.81 2.83 10.25
CA THR A 219 9.52 2.26 9.84
C THR A 219 8.94 3.00 8.64
N VAL A 220 7.86 2.44 8.06
CA VAL A 220 7.08 3.14 7.04
C VAL A 220 6.46 4.45 7.57
N ASP A 221 6.21 4.58 8.87
CA ASP A 221 5.70 5.84 9.42
C ASP A 221 6.74 6.96 9.33
N ASP A 222 8.04 6.64 9.33
CA ASP A 222 9.09 7.64 9.07
C ASP A 222 9.03 8.16 7.64
N VAL A 223 8.66 7.31 6.67
CA VAL A 223 8.43 7.72 5.28
C VAL A 223 7.28 8.72 5.21
N ILE A 224 6.20 8.46 5.97
CA ILE A 224 5.05 9.37 6.07
C ILE A 224 5.43 10.69 6.74
N ASP A 225 6.22 10.65 7.82
CA ASP A 225 6.67 11.86 8.51
C ASP A 225 7.57 12.71 7.58
N VAL A 226 8.44 12.09 6.78
CA VAL A 226 9.20 12.79 5.73
C VAL A 226 8.25 13.41 4.70
N PHE A 227 7.29 12.64 4.17
CA PHE A 227 6.29 13.13 3.23
C PHE A 227 5.56 14.36 3.76
N LEU A 228 5.06 14.32 4.99
CA LEU A 228 4.33 15.43 5.61
C LEU A 228 5.22 16.67 5.78
N ARG A 229 6.51 16.48 6.11
CA ARG A 229 7.46 17.59 6.28
C ARG A 229 7.80 18.29 4.97
N ILE A 230 7.90 17.55 3.87
CA ILE A 230 8.27 18.11 2.55
C ILE A 230 7.06 18.64 1.77
N SER A 231 5.86 18.28 2.20
CA SER A 231 4.62 18.63 1.50
C SER A 231 3.98 19.92 2.07
N PRO A 232 3.05 20.55 1.32
CA PRO A 232 2.28 21.67 1.84
C PRO A 232 1.52 21.32 3.14
N PRO A 233 1.24 22.31 4.02
CA PRO A 233 0.57 22.05 5.30
C PRO A 233 -0.80 21.35 5.21
N ASP A 234 -1.47 21.45 4.06
CA ASP A 234 -2.78 20.83 3.79
C ASP A 234 -2.69 19.43 3.14
N ALA A 235 -1.49 18.85 3.02
CA ALA A 235 -1.28 17.57 2.33
C ALA A 235 -2.04 16.41 2.97
N GLN A 236 -2.06 16.33 4.31
CA GLN A 236 -2.83 15.31 5.03
C GLN A 236 -4.33 15.46 4.76
N GLU A 237 -4.87 16.69 4.83
CA GLU A 237 -6.28 16.96 4.59
C GLU A 237 -6.69 16.59 3.15
N LYS A 238 -5.85 16.94 2.17
CA LYS A 238 -6.03 16.56 0.76
C LYS A 238 -6.02 15.05 0.56
N LEU A 239 -5.12 14.34 1.23
CA LEU A 239 -5.04 12.88 1.15
C LEU A 239 -6.27 12.22 1.80
N GLN A 240 -6.69 12.68 2.97
CA GLN A 240 -7.93 12.21 3.62
C GLN A 240 -9.16 12.50 2.74
N ALA A 241 -9.23 13.66 2.09
CA ALA A 241 -10.30 13.97 1.14
C ALA A 241 -10.28 13.06 -0.10
N LYS A 242 -9.08 12.73 -0.63
CA LYS A 242 -8.90 11.75 -1.72
C LYS A 242 -9.42 10.37 -1.31
N LEU A 243 -9.03 9.88 -0.13
CA LEU A 243 -9.50 8.60 0.42
C LEU A 243 -11.02 8.55 0.54
N ARG A 244 -11.63 9.57 1.15
CA ARG A 244 -13.10 9.69 1.28
C ARG A 244 -13.81 9.59 -0.07
N ARG A 245 -13.33 10.33 -1.06
CA ARG A 245 -13.94 10.35 -2.40
C ARG A 245 -13.83 9.00 -3.10
N MET A 246 -12.64 8.41 -3.11
CA MET A 246 -12.39 7.14 -3.81
C MET A 246 -13.18 5.99 -3.15
N LEU A 247 -13.09 5.86 -1.84
CA LEU A 247 -13.77 4.80 -1.09
C LEU A 247 -15.29 5.01 -1.05
N GLY A 248 -15.76 6.26 -0.91
CA GLY A 248 -17.19 6.59 -0.98
C GLY A 248 -17.81 6.24 -2.33
N THR A 249 -17.11 6.57 -3.43
CA THR A 249 -17.52 6.13 -4.77
C THR A 249 -17.54 4.61 -4.88
N ALA A 250 -16.58 3.93 -4.25
CA ALA A 250 -16.49 2.47 -4.32
C ALA A 250 -17.66 1.77 -3.62
N VAL A 251 -18.10 2.28 -2.47
CA VAL A 251 -19.19 1.70 -1.69
C VAL A 251 -20.56 2.32 -1.99
N GLY A 252 -20.63 3.25 -2.95
CA GLY A 252 -21.88 3.92 -3.34
C GLY A 252 -22.47 4.82 -2.24
N ARG A 253 -21.63 5.44 -1.39
CA ARG A 253 -22.05 6.30 -0.27
C ARG A 253 -21.32 7.64 -0.28
N ASP A 254 -21.99 8.69 0.17
CA ASP A 254 -21.32 9.97 0.45
C ASP A 254 -20.52 9.89 1.75
N LEU A 255 -19.19 9.80 1.64
CA LEU A 255 -18.26 9.74 2.78
C LEU A 255 -17.46 11.05 2.96
N THR A 256 -17.91 12.14 2.33
CA THR A 256 -17.18 13.43 2.34
C THR A 256 -17.05 14.04 3.73
N ARG A 257 -17.94 13.70 4.68
CA ARG A 257 -17.94 14.25 6.05
C ARG A 257 -18.00 13.14 7.09
N ASN A 258 -17.43 13.38 8.29
CA ASN A 258 -17.50 12.42 9.40
C ASN A 258 -18.94 12.12 9.83
N SER A 259 -19.84 13.09 9.73
CA SER A 259 -21.26 12.87 10.03
C SER A 259 -21.91 11.90 9.04
N THR A 260 -21.57 11.95 7.76
CA THR A 260 -22.18 11.07 6.75
C THR A 260 -21.67 9.63 6.88
N ILE A 261 -20.39 9.43 7.21
CA ILE A 261 -19.85 8.10 7.53
C ILE A 261 -20.55 7.51 8.77
N ARG A 262 -20.67 8.29 9.86
CA ARG A 262 -21.37 7.84 11.08
C ARG A 262 -22.85 7.51 10.84
N HIS A 263 -23.52 8.30 10.01
CA HIS A 263 -24.91 8.03 9.65
C HIS A 263 -25.05 6.71 8.86
N ALA A 264 -24.19 6.50 7.85
CA ALA A 264 -24.18 5.26 7.08
C ALA A 264 -23.89 4.02 7.95
N MET A 265 -23.02 4.12 8.96
CA MET A 265 -22.80 3.02 9.92
C MET A 265 -24.01 2.75 10.82
N ALA A 266 -24.75 3.80 11.21
CA ALA A 266 -25.94 3.66 12.04
C ALA A 266 -27.10 2.98 11.30
N GLU A 267 -27.28 3.30 10.00
CA GLU A 267 -28.28 2.64 9.14
C GLU A 267 -28.07 1.11 9.04
N LEU A 268 -26.81 0.64 9.08
CA LEU A 268 -26.47 -0.77 8.99
C LEU A 268 -26.52 -1.52 10.32
N SER A 269 -26.81 -0.81 11.42
CA SER A 269 -26.92 -1.39 12.76
C SER A 269 -28.36 -1.49 13.25
N ALA A 270 -29.31 -1.07 12.42
CA ALA A 270 -30.76 -1.11 12.65
C ALA A 270 -31.38 -2.31 11.91
#